data_AF-A0A1M6NQP1-F1
#
_entry.id   AF-A0A1M6NQP1-F1
#
_cell.length_a   1.000
_cell.length_b   1.000
_cell.length_c   1.000
_cell.angle_alpha   90.00
_cell.angle_beta   90.00
_cell.angle_gamma   90.00
#
_symmetry.space_group_name_H-M   'P 1'
#
loop_
_entity.id
_entity.type
_entity.pdbx_description
1 polymer ?
#
loop_
_entity_poly.entity_id
_entity_poly.type
_entity_poly.pdbx_seq_one_letter_code
_entity_poly.pdbx_strand_id
1 'polypeptide(L)'
;MRQLFHFSALTLGAFLVAGMGSTPAPEPMPLACDVLTSLPADKLVAQDLTYQTVQDHETNGIQMSMCSALGADDLPVVTMLLRHDGSDAEPQPVDAQREAMIKSLAETFGQDPTASFPNVGEAALWIAEIKQLTVWDQSGHVMFTLTAPEDLALRIANEIVANLP
;
A
#
# COMPACT_ATOMS: atom_id res chain seq x y z
N MET A 1 40.94 -19.44 71.89
CA MET A 1 41.76 -20.60 71.43
C MET A 1 41.11 -21.17 70.18
N ARG A 2 41.92 -21.37 69.12
CA ARG A 2 41.65 -22.07 67.84
C ARG A 2 40.60 -21.46 66.90
N GLN A 3 40.95 -20.72 65.85
CA GLN A 3 41.68 -21.04 64.59
C GLN A 3 40.80 -21.63 63.47
N LEU A 4 40.81 -20.90 62.34
CA LEU A 4 40.82 -21.32 60.92
C LEU A 4 39.51 -21.97 60.39
N PHE A 5 38.96 -21.66 59.21
CA PHE A 5 39.61 -21.48 57.91
C PHE A 5 38.81 -20.54 56.97
N HIS A 6 39.57 -19.91 56.07
CA HIS A 6 39.12 -19.21 54.87
C HIS A 6 38.39 -20.15 53.89
N PHE A 7 37.32 -19.66 53.27
CA PHE A 7 36.94 -20.04 51.90
C PHE A 7 36.57 -18.78 51.12
N SER A 8 37.46 -18.39 50.20
CA SER A 8 37.19 -17.40 49.17
C SER A 8 36.27 -18.03 48.12
N ALA A 9 35.06 -17.49 47.97
CA ALA A 9 34.20 -17.77 46.82
C ALA A 9 34.08 -16.49 45.98
N LEU A 10 34.88 -16.42 44.91
CA LEU A 10 34.71 -15.47 43.82
C LEU A 10 33.48 -15.90 43.02
N THR A 11 32.33 -15.27 43.28
CA THR A 11 31.17 -15.36 42.37
C THR A 11 31.34 -14.36 41.23
N LEU A 12 31.80 -14.87 40.09
CA LEU A 12 31.60 -14.24 38.78
C LEU A 12 30.09 -14.18 38.51
N GLY A 13 29.47 -13.04 38.81
CA GLY A 13 28.11 -12.74 38.38
C GLY A 13 28.11 -12.33 36.92
N ALA A 14 27.72 -13.24 36.03
CA ALA A 14 27.55 -12.98 34.61
C ALA A 14 26.46 -11.92 34.38
N PHE A 15 26.82 -10.84 33.68
CA PHE A 15 25.88 -9.89 33.09
C PHE A 15 25.10 -10.60 31.98
N LEU A 16 23.84 -10.98 32.24
CA LEU A 16 22.86 -11.28 31.20
C LEU A 16 22.01 -10.03 31.00
N VAL A 17 22.50 -9.09 30.20
CA VAL A 17 21.63 -8.09 29.57
C VAL A 17 20.88 -8.83 28.47
N ALA A 18 19.73 -9.40 28.83
CA ALA A 18 18.75 -9.85 27.85
C ALA A 18 18.25 -8.61 27.12
N GLY A 19 18.92 -8.28 26.00
CA GLY A 19 18.39 -7.35 25.02
C GLY A 19 17.12 -7.97 24.45
N MET A 20 15.98 -7.68 25.08
CA MET A 20 14.68 -7.80 24.46
C MET A 20 14.68 -6.78 23.33
N GLY A 21 15.22 -7.16 22.17
CA GLY A 21 14.98 -6.45 20.93
C GLY A 21 13.50 -6.56 20.66
N SER A 22 12.75 -5.54 21.04
CA SER A 22 11.39 -5.34 20.57
C SER A 22 11.48 -5.28 19.05
N THR A 23 11.09 -6.35 18.36
CA THR A 23 10.82 -6.25 16.92
C THR A 23 9.83 -5.10 16.78
N PRO A 24 10.14 -4.04 16.00
CA PRO A 24 9.18 -2.97 15.77
C PRO A 24 7.87 -3.61 15.30
N ALA A 25 6.76 -3.15 15.87
CA ALA A 25 5.46 -3.54 15.32
C ALA A 25 5.43 -3.14 13.85
N PRO A 26 4.82 -3.94 12.95
CA PRO A 26 4.64 -3.55 11.56
C PRO A 26 4.05 -2.14 11.49
N GLU A 27 4.62 -1.29 10.65
CA GLU A 27 4.05 0.05 10.45
C GLU A 27 2.65 -0.11 9.83
N PRO A 28 1.66 0.66 10.31
CA PRO A 28 0.31 0.58 9.76
C PRO A 28 0.32 1.03 8.31
N MET A 29 -0.50 0.40 7.46
CA MET A 29 -0.64 0.85 6.08
C MET A 29 -1.20 2.28 6.02
N PRO A 30 -0.61 3.16 5.20
CA PRO A 30 -1.08 4.54 5.06
C PRO A 30 -2.47 4.60 4.41
N LEU A 31 -3.21 5.68 4.67
CA LEU A 31 -4.45 5.96 3.95
C LEU A 31 -4.14 6.56 2.55
N ALA A 32 -5.10 6.47 1.63
CA ALA A 32 -4.93 6.98 0.27
C ALA A 32 -4.55 8.46 0.20
N CYS A 33 -5.04 9.32 1.10
CA CYS A 33 -4.62 10.72 1.13
C CYS A 33 -3.22 10.92 1.68
N ASP A 34 -2.78 10.11 2.64
CA ASP A 34 -1.41 10.15 3.15
C ASP A 34 -0.44 9.73 2.03
N VAL A 35 -0.82 8.71 1.25
CA VAL A 35 -0.06 8.30 0.06
C VAL A 35 0.00 9.47 -0.94
N LEU A 36 -1.13 10.02 -1.37
CA LEU A 36 -1.13 11.08 -2.39
C LEU A 36 -0.46 12.39 -1.95
N THR A 37 -0.48 12.72 -0.66
CA THR A 37 0.16 13.93 -0.10
C THR A 37 1.66 13.76 0.12
N SER A 38 2.13 12.53 0.32
CA SER A 38 3.57 12.24 0.46
C SER A 38 4.33 12.24 -0.87
N LEU A 39 3.61 12.18 -1.99
CA LEU A 39 4.22 12.18 -3.31
C LEU A 39 4.99 13.49 -3.58
N PRO A 40 6.19 13.41 -4.17
CA PRO A 40 6.92 14.59 -4.61
C PRO A 40 6.11 15.42 -5.61
N ALA A 41 6.13 16.75 -5.46
CA ALA A 41 5.35 17.65 -6.30
C ALA A 41 5.66 17.53 -7.80
N ASP A 42 6.88 17.12 -8.19
CA ASP A 42 7.26 16.86 -9.59
C ASP A 42 6.58 15.62 -10.19
N LYS A 43 6.01 14.75 -9.36
CA LYS A 43 5.22 13.60 -9.82
C LYS A 43 3.77 13.99 -10.14
N LEU A 44 3.28 15.06 -9.53
CA LEU A 44 1.93 15.57 -9.71
C LEU A 44 1.93 16.69 -10.76
N VAL A 45 0.81 16.86 -11.48
CA VAL A 45 0.72 17.82 -12.61
C VAL A 45 0.47 19.25 -12.15
N ALA A 46 -0.02 19.45 -10.93
CA ALA A 46 -0.44 20.75 -10.41
C ALA A 46 0.26 21.09 -9.10
N GLN A 47 0.60 22.37 -8.93
CA GLN A 47 1.30 22.89 -7.73
C GLN A 47 0.32 23.27 -6.60
N ASP A 48 -0.96 23.42 -6.90
CA ASP A 48 -2.01 23.82 -5.96
C ASP A 48 -3.09 22.73 -5.88
N LEU A 49 -2.72 21.55 -5.39
CA LEU A 49 -3.66 20.46 -5.18
C LEU A 49 -4.29 20.53 -3.78
N THR A 50 -5.60 20.37 -3.72
CA THR A 50 -6.32 20.10 -2.47
C THR A 50 -6.63 18.63 -2.39
N TYR A 51 -6.39 18.00 -1.24
CA TYR A 51 -6.64 16.58 -1.06
C TYR A 51 -7.91 16.37 -0.24
N GLN A 52 -8.80 15.51 -0.74
CA GLN A 52 -10.07 15.21 -0.10
C GLN A 52 -10.17 13.71 0.14
N THR A 53 -10.33 13.33 1.41
CA THR A 53 -10.76 11.97 1.78
C THR A 53 -12.21 11.81 1.35
N VAL A 54 -12.46 10.86 0.45
CA VAL A 54 -13.81 10.52 -0.01
C VAL A 54 -14.39 9.37 0.78
N GLN A 55 -13.54 8.39 1.13
CA GLN A 55 -13.94 7.23 1.92
C GLN A 55 -12.77 6.76 2.78
N ASP A 56 -13.10 6.31 3.98
CA ASP A 56 -12.21 5.54 4.84
C ASP A 56 -13.07 4.53 5.59
N HIS A 57 -12.78 3.26 5.39
CA HIS A 57 -13.57 2.17 5.93
C HIS A 57 -12.72 0.93 6.19
N GLU A 58 -12.92 0.33 7.35
CA GLU A 58 -12.33 -0.96 7.70
C GLU A 58 -13.44 -1.95 8.07
N THR A 59 -13.40 -3.14 7.47
CA THR A 59 -14.28 -4.25 7.83
C THR A 59 -13.54 -5.57 7.66
N ASN A 60 -13.60 -6.43 8.70
CA ASN A 60 -13.06 -7.79 8.68
C ASN A 60 -11.57 -7.86 8.27
N GLY A 61 -10.74 -6.92 8.74
CA GLY A 61 -9.31 -6.89 8.41
C GLY A 61 -8.99 -6.34 7.01
N ILE A 62 -9.99 -5.92 6.25
CA ILE A 62 -9.81 -5.20 4.98
C ILE A 62 -9.99 -3.71 5.25
N GLN A 63 -8.93 -2.95 5.00
CA GLN A 63 -8.95 -1.49 5.02
C GLN A 63 -9.11 -0.97 3.59
N MET A 64 -10.05 -0.06 3.39
CA MET A 64 -10.27 0.65 2.14
C MET A 64 -10.29 2.15 2.40
N SER A 65 -9.45 2.90 1.70
CA SER A 65 -9.44 4.35 1.75
C SER A 65 -9.43 4.94 0.34
N MET A 66 -10.14 6.04 0.15
CA MET A 66 -10.24 6.72 -1.14
C MET A 66 -9.94 8.20 -0.97
N CYS A 67 -9.07 8.71 -1.83
CA CYS A 67 -8.67 10.11 -1.86
C CYS A 67 -8.77 10.69 -3.25
N SER A 68 -9.18 11.95 -3.36
CA SER A 68 -9.08 12.73 -4.58
C SER A 68 -8.13 13.90 -4.39
N ALA A 69 -7.16 14.03 -5.29
CA ALA A 69 -6.38 15.25 -5.47
C ALA A 69 -7.12 16.16 -6.46
N LEU A 70 -7.61 17.28 -5.96
CA LEU A 70 -8.42 18.26 -6.68
C LEU A 70 -7.53 19.41 -7.16
N GLY A 71 -7.68 19.78 -8.43
CA GLY A 71 -7.00 20.91 -9.06
C GLY A 71 -7.86 22.18 -9.05
N ALA A 72 -7.71 23.00 -10.09
CA ALA A 72 -8.56 24.17 -10.28
C ALA A 72 -10.05 23.80 -10.34
N ASP A 73 -10.89 24.69 -9.82
CA ASP A 73 -12.35 24.53 -9.77
C ASP A 73 -12.83 23.28 -9.02
N ASP A 74 -12.04 22.78 -8.06
CA ASP A 74 -12.30 21.57 -7.25
C ASP A 74 -12.53 20.30 -8.09
N LEU A 75 -11.98 20.25 -9.32
CA LEU A 75 -12.09 19.09 -10.19
C LEU A 75 -11.00 18.04 -9.89
N PRO A 76 -11.34 16.74 -9.85
CA PRO A 76 -10.38 15.68 -9.58
C PRO A 76 -9.35 15.55 -10.71
N VAL A 77 -8.08 15.65 -10.34
CA VAL A 77 -6.92 15.39 -11.21
C VAL A 77 -6.48 13.95 -11.10
N VAL A 78 -6.51 13.41 -9.87
CA VAL A 78 -6.23 12.01 -9.55
C VAL A 78 -7.21 11.57 -8.47
N THR A 79 -7.83 10.42 -8.67
CA THR A 79 -8.52 9.71 -7.58
C THR A 79 -7.80 8.40 -7.32
N MET A 80 -7.49 8.14 -6.05
CA MET A 80 -6.87 6.91 -5.59
C MET A 80 -7.85 6.15 -4.69
N LEU A 81 -8.09 4.89 -4.99
CA LEU A 81 -8.62 3.92 -4.03
C LEU A 81 -7.46 3.02 -3.60
N LEU A 82 -7.25 2.88 -2.29
CA LEU A 82 -6.31 1.95 -1.70
C LEU A 82 -7.09 0.91 -0.90
N ARG A 83 -6.82 -0.36 -1.19
CA ARG A 83 -7.30 -1.50 -0.44
C ARG A 83 -6.10 -2.25 0.12
N HIS A 84 -6.14 -2.49 1.42
CA HIS A 84 -5.19 -3.35 2.11
C HIS A 84 -5.95 -4.48 2.80
N ASP A 85 -5.54 -5.72 2.54
CA ASP A 85 -6.03 -6.92 3.19
C ASP A 85 -5.03 -7.36 4.26
N GLY A 86 -5.27 -6.94 5.50
CA GLY A 86 -4.44 -7.28 6.65
C GLY A 86 -4.78 -8.63 7.27
N SER A 87 -5.57 -9.47 6.60
CA SER A 87 -5.86 -10.81 7.07
C SER A 87 -4.71 -11.78 6.74
N ASP A 88 -4.57 -12.84 7.55
CA ASP A 88 -3.61 -13.93 7.27
C ASP A 88 -4.07 -14.84 6.10
N ALA A 89 -5.16 -14.50 5.42
CA ALA A 89 -5.66 -15.28 4.30
C ALA A 89 -4.81 -15.02 3.07
N GLU A 90 -4.29 -16.10 2.48
CA GLU A 90 -3.55 -16.01 1.22
C GLU A 90 -4.47 -15.45 0.11
N PRO A 91 -4.11 -14.33 -0.53
CA PRO A 91 -4.85 -13.79 -1.65
C PRO A 91 -4.85 -14.77 -2.81
N GLN A 92 -5.78 -14.60 -3.75
CA GLN A 92 -5.65 -15.32 -5.02
C GLN A 92 -4.37 -14.87 -5.73
N PRO A 93 -3.72 -15.75 -6.52
CA PRO A 93 -2.60 -15.35 -7.35
C PRO A 93 -2.95 -14.10 -8.17
N VAL A 94 -2.03 -13.13 -8.25
CA VAL A 94 -2.27 -11.82 -8.85
C VAL A 94 -2.82 -11.92 -10.28
N ASP A 95 -2.33 -12.88 -11.09
CA ASP A 95 -2.85 -13.13 -12.43
C ASP A 95 -4.35 -13.49 -12.43
N ALA A 96 -4.79 -14.32 -11.47
CA ALA A 96 -6.19 -14.70 -11.33
C ALA A 96 -7.05 -13.52 -10.87
N GLN A 97 -6.53 -12.66 -9.97
CA GLN A 97 -7.22 -11.42 -9.57
C GLN A 97 -7.42 -10.48 -10.76
N ARG A 98 -6.39 -10.32 -11.60
CA ARG A 98 -6.45 -9.50 -12.80
C ARG A 98 -7.46 -10.05 -13.81
N GLU A 99 -7.45 -11.35 -14.07
CA GLU A 99 -8.43 -12.02 -14.94
C GLU A 99 -9.86 -11.84 -14.41
N ALA A 100 -10.06 -12.00 -13.10
CA ALA A 100 -11.36 -11.79 -12.46
C ALA A 100 -11.84 -10.33 -12.63
N MET A 101 -10.95 -9.35 -12.51
CA MET A 101 -11.27 -7.95 -12.74
C MET A 101 -11.69 -7.68 -14.19
N ILE A 102 -10.92 -8.17 -15.18
CA ILE A 102 -11.27 -8.02 -16.60
C ILE A 102 -12.64 -8.62 -16.89
N LYS A 103 -12.90 -9.83 -16.38
CA LYS A 103 -14.17 -10.51 -16.55
C LYS A 103 -15.33 -9.70 -15.95
N SER A 104 -15.16 -9.20 -14.72
CA SER A 104 -16.17 -8.38 -14.06
C SER A 104 -16.45 -7.08 -14.81
N LEU A 105 -15.42 -6.44 -15.37
CA LEU A 105 -15.57 -5.25 -16.20
C LEU A 105 -16.28 -5.58 -17.52
N ALA A 106 -15.95 -6.69 -18.15
CA ALA A 106 -16.60 -7.12 -19.39
C ALA A 106 -18.09 -7.40 -19.19
N GLU A 107 -18.45 -8.06 -18.07
CA GLU A 107 -19.84 -8.27 -17.66
C GLU A 107 -20.58 -6.94 -17.40
N THR A 108 -19.88 -5.97 -16.81
CA THR A 108 -20.45 -4.65 -16.49
C THR A 108 -20.66 -3.79 -17.73
N PHE A 109 -19.70 -3.79 -18.67
CA PHE A 109 -19.76 -2.99 -19.90
C PHE A 109 -20.50 -3.69 -21.04
N GLY A 110 -20.77 -4.99 -20.93
CA GLY A 110 -21.38 -5.81 -21.97
C GLY A 110 -20.45 -6.13 -23.15
N GLN A 111 -19.15 -5.84 -23.01
CA GLN A 111 -18.10 -6.11 -23.99
C GLN A 111 -16.73 -6.12 -23.29
N ASP A 112 -15.73 -6.75 -23.92
CA ASP A 112 -14.37 -6.75 -23.38
C ASP A 112 -13.78 -5.34 -23.33
N PRO A 113 -13.17 -4.90 -22.21
CA PRO A 113 -12.53 -3.60 -22.11
C PRO A 113 -11.20 -3.57 -22.87
N THR A 114 -10.78 -2.39 -23.30
CA THR A 114 -9.45 -2.14 -23.87
C THR A 114 -8.43 -2.14 -22.74
N ALA A 115 -7.90 -3.34 -22.47
CA ALA A 115 -6.93 -3.59 -21.41
C ALA A 115 -5.48 -3.53 -21.91
N SER A 116 -4.59 -2.95 -21.10
CA SER A 116 -3.14 -3.12 -21.23
C SER A 116 -2.53 -3.55 -19.89
N PHE A 117 -1.29 -4.07 -19.94
CA PHE A 117 -0.62 -4.68 -18.79
C PHE A 117 0.73 -3.97 -18.52
N PRO A 118 0.72 -2.79 -17.89
CA PRO A 118 1.95 -2.10 -17.54
C PRO A 118 2.81 -2.90 -16.56
N ASN A 119 4.13 -2.71 -16.62
CA ASN A 119 5.08 -3.32 -15.70
C ASN A 119 5.25 -2.44 -14.45
N VAL A 120 4.31 -2.53 -13.50
CA VAL A 120 4.29 -1.81 -12.23
C VAL A 120 3.74 -2.73 -11.14
N GLY A 121 4.34 -2.70 -9.94
CA GLY A 121 4.01 -3.65 -8.87
C GLY A 121 4.34 -5.09 -9.26
N GLU A 122 3.61 -6.05 -8.69
CA GLU A 122 3.67 -7.45 -9.11
C GLU A 122 2.81 -7.69 -10.36
N ALA A 123 1.67 -7.00 -10.46
CA ALA A 123 0.97 -6.81 -11.71
C ALA A 123 0.18 -5.51 -11.73
N ALA A 124 -0.12 -5.06 -12.95
CA ALA A 124 -1.02 -3.96 -13.20
C ALA A 124 -1.98 -4.26 -14.35
N LEU A 125 -3.09 -3.52 -14.35
CA LEU A 125 -4.13 -3.53 -15.37
C LEU A 125 -4.54 -2.09 -15.65
N TRP A 126 -4.35 -1.64 -16.88
CA TRP A 126 -4.87 -0.36 -17.35
C TRP A 126 -6.12 -0.59 -18.19
N ILE A 127 -7.17 0.18 -17.91
CA ILE A 127 -8.44 0.18 -18.66
C ILE A 127 -8.67 1.56 -19.25
N ALA A 128 -8.56 1.68 -20.58
CA ALA A 128 -8.54 2.96 -21.27
C ALA A 128 -9.87 3.72 -21.18
N GLU A 129 -11.00 2.99 -21.23
CA GLU A 129 -12.36 3.56 -21.26
C GLU A 129 -12.69 4.37 -20.01
N ILE A 130 -12.21 3.91 -18.86
CA ILE A 130 -12.44 4.53 -17.55
C ILE A 130 -11.18 5.22 -17.01
N LYS A 131 -10.10 5.26 -17.80
CA LYS A 131 -8.81 5.87 -17.45
C LYS A 131 -8.30 5.42 -16.08
N GLN A 132 -8.33 4.11 -15.88
CA GLN A 132 -8.11 3.51 -14.58
C GLN A 132 -6.93 2.53 -14.62
N LEU A 133 -5.95 2.77 -13.76
CA LEU A 133 -4.85 1.85 -13.50
C LEU A 133 -5.10 1.14 -12.17
N THR A 134 -5.24 -0.18 -12.19
CA THR A 134 -5.20 -1.01 -10.97
C THR A 134 -3.83 -1.66 -10.86
N VAL A 135 -3.24 -1.60 -9.67
CA VAL A 135 -1.97 -2.23 -9.33
C VAL A 135 -2.18 -3.15 -8.14
N TRP A 136 -1.57 -4.34 -8.23
CA TRP A 136 -1.46 -5.31 -7.14
C TRP A 136 0.00 -5.39 -6.71
N ASP A 137 0.19 -5.43 -5.40
CA ASP A 137 1.49 -5.51 -4.76
C ASP A 137 1.41 -6.39 -3.51
N GLN A 138 2.57 -6.78 -2.98
CA GLN A 138 2.69 -7.63 -1.79
C GLN A 138 1.82 -8.89 -1.89
N SER A 139 2.00 -9.67 -2.96
CA SER A 139 1.21 -10.88 -3.27
C SER A 139 -0.30 -10.65 -3.39
N GLY A 140 -0.72 -9.39 -3.62
CA GLY A 140 -2.12 -8.99 -3.76
C GLY A 140 -2.80 -8.61 -2.45
N HIS A 141 -2.07 -8.52 -1.34
CA HIS A 141 -2.59 -7.94 -0.09
C HIS A 141 -2.81 -6.43 -0.22
N VAL A 142 -2.00 -5.76 -1.03
CA VAL A 142 -2.18 -4.34 -1.35
C VAL A 142 -2.66 -4.22 -2.78
N MET A 143 -3.80 -3.55 -2.96
CA MET A 143 -4.33 -3.19 -4.26
C MET A 143 -4.64 -1.70 -4.24
N PHE A 144 -4.16 -0.96 -5.23
CA PHE A 144 -4.61 0.41 -5.42
C PHE A 144 -5.04 0.67 -6.85
N THR A 145 -5.94 1.63 -6.97
CA THR A 145 -6.54 2.03 -8.23
C THR A 145 -6.38 3.53 -8.39
N LEU A 146 -5.83 3.97 -9.51
CA LEU A 146 -5.66 5.37 -9.88
C LEU A 146 -6.54 5.70 -11.07
N THR A 147 -7.38 6.72 -10.93
CA THR A 147 -8.14 7.32 -12.03
C THR A 147 -7.48 8.63 -12.42
N ALA A 148 -6.81 8.66 -13.57
CA ALA A 148 -6.02 9.78 -14.08
C ALA A 148 -5.65 9.53 -15.56
N PRO A 149 -5.11 10.52 -16.31
CA PRO A 149 -4.41 10.23 -17.57
C PRO A 149 -3.35 9.13 -17.40
N GLU A 150 -3.18 8.26 -18.40
CA GLU A 150 -2.36 7.03 -18.30
C GLU A 150 -0.92 7.31 -17.86
N ASP A 151 -0.28 8.32 -18.46
CA ASP A 151 1.10 8.71 -18.16
C ASP A 151 1.26 9.20 -16.71
N LEU A 152 0.27 9.93 -16.20
CA LEU A 152 0.22 10.38 -14.82
C LEU A 152 -0.01 9.20 -13.86
N ALA A 153 -0.98 8.34 -14.17
CA ALA A 153 -1.29 7.17 -13.37
C ALA A 153 -0.06 6.26 -13.22
N LEU A 154 0.64 5.98 -14.33
CA LEU A 154 1.86 5.17 -14.32
C LEU A 154 2.99 5.82 -13.53
N ARG A 155 3.20 7.14 -13.69
CA ARG A 155 4.22 7.87 -12.93
C ARG A 155 3.97 7.81 -11.43
N ILE A 156 2.73 8.05 -11.01
CA ILE A 156 2.32 7.98 -9.60
C ILE A 156 2.46 6.55 -9.07
N ALA A 157 1.96 5.56 -9.81
CA ALA A 157 2.00 4.16 -9.37
C ALA A 157 3.43 3.65 -9.13
N ASN A 158 4.39 4.01 -9.99
CA ASN A 158 5.79 3.66 -9.80
C ASN A 158 6.39 4.29 -8.53
N GLU A 159 6.02 5.54 -8.23
CA GLU A 159 6.45 6.20 -7.00
C GLU A 159 5.82 5.54 -5.77
N ILE A 160 4.53 5.18 -5.82
CA ILE A 160 3.85 4.51 -4.72
C ILE A 160 4.52 3.16 -4.43
N VAL A 161 4.65 2.28 -5.43
CA VAL A 161 5.25 0.94 -5.25
C VAL A 161 6.67 1.01 -4.68
N ALA A 162 7.45 2.03 -5.05
CA ALA A 162 8.81 2.20 -4.55
C ALA A 162 8.88 2.61 -3.06
N ASN A 163 7.77 3.08 -2.49
CA ASN A 163 7.73 3.70 -1.16
C ASN A 163 6.65 3.12 -0.22
N LEU A 164 5.86 2.14 -0.66
CA LEU A 164 4.95 1.43 0.24
C LEU A 164 5.75 0.62 1.28
N PRO A 165 5.34 0.64 2.56
CA PRO A 165 6.05 -0.03 3.65
C PRO A 165 5.96 -1.57 3.58
#